data_AF-A0A2R7KD12-F1
#
_entry.id   AF-A0A2R7KD12-F1
#
_cell.length_a   1.000
_cell.length_b   1.000
_cell.length_c   1.000
_cell.angle_alpha   90.00
_cell.angle_beta   90.00
_cell.angle_gamma   90.00
#
_symmetry.space_group_name_H-M   'P 1'
#
loop_
_entity.id
_entity.type
_entity.pdbx_description
1 polymer ?
#
loop_
_entity_poly.entity_id
_entity_poly.type
_entity_poly.pdbx_seq_one_letter_code
_entity_poly.pdbx_strand_id
1 'polypeptide(L)'
;MTKIIKNLTKHKFMITKNDLIQYFWNHSNLITSTEGVELQMHGDSLIEASVLLRNHEPGVVRLQLRAAFDPLQRFIEAFQLGSLEDVKGISIENLMLLYKNGKAELCVTEYL
;
A
#
# COMPACT_ATOMS: atom_id res chain seq x y z
N MET A 1 20.70 -36.30 5.11
CA MET A 1 20.03 -35.40 4.14
C MET A 1 18.83 -34.63 4.69
N THR A 2 18.46 -34.76 5.97
CA THR A 2 17.17 -34.23 6.48
C THR A 2 17.24 -32.85 7.16
N LYS A 3 18.45 -32.37 7.53
CA LYS A 3 18.63 -31.06 8.17
C LYS A 3 18.72 -29.88 7.19
N ILE A 4 19.22 -30.13 5.97
CA ILE A 4 19.40 -29.07 4.96
C ILE A 4 18.04 -28.59 4.42
N ILE A 5 17.09 -29.51 4.21
CA ILE A 5 15.76 -29.19 3.69
C ILE A 5 14.91 -28.39 4.70
N LYS A 6 15.07 -28.63 6.01
CA LYS A 6 14.36 -27.88 7.07
C LYS A 6 14.83 -26.42 7.22
N ASN A 7 16.04 -26.10 6.77
CA ASN A 7 16.53 -24.70 6.78
C ASN A 7 16.09 -23.91 5.54
N LEU A 8 15.78 -24.59 4.43
CA LEU A 8 15.31 -23.94 3.20
C LEU A 8 13.85 -23.49 3.29
N THR A 9 13.03 -24.09 4.16
CA THR A 9 11.63 -23.70 4.37
C THR A 9 11.43 -22.56 5.38
N LYS A 10 12.51 -22.06 6.01
CA LYS A 10 12.44 -20.94 6.97
C LYS A 10 12.73 -19.57 6.36
N HIS A 11 13.15 -19.50 5.10
CA HIS A 11 13.19 -18.24 4.37
C HIS A 11 11.83 -18.08 3.67
N LYS A 12 10.87 -17.51 4.40
CA LYS A 12 9.77 -16.80 3.72
C LYS A 12 10.49 -15.79 2.82
N PHE A 13 10.43 -15.95 1.50
CA PHE A 13 11.05 -15.02 0.56
C PHE A 13 10.43 -13.65 0.84
N MET A 14 11.13 -12.83 1.61
CA MET A 14 10.63 -11.52 2.00
C MET A 14 10.87 -10.62 0.81
N ILE A 15 9.81 -9.99 0.31
CA ILE A 15 9.93 -9.06 -0.81
C ILE A 15 10.95 -7.98 -0.46
N THR A 16 11.78 -7.61 -1.44
CA THR A 16 12.74 -6.54 -1.27
C THR A 16 12.16 -5.22 -1.77
N LYS A 17 12.78 -4.11 -1.37
CA LYS A 17 12.47 -2.78 -1.92
C LYS A 17 12.59 -2.75 -3.46
N ASN A 18 13.55 -3.48 -4.03
CA ASN A 18 13.78 -3.51 -5.47
C ASN A 18 12.67 -4.29 -6.19
N ASP A 19 12.19 -5.38 -5.58
CA ASP A 19 11.05 -6.13 -6.13
C ASP A 19 9.80 -5.22 -6.19
N LEU A 20 9.57 -4.42 -5.15
CA LEU A 20 8.50 -3.42 -5.12
C LEU A 20 8.67 -2.37 -6.20
N ILE A 21 9.85 -1.76 -6.34
CA ILE A 21 10.11 -0.74 -7.37
C ILE A 21 9.81 -1.30 -8.76
N GLN A 22 10.35 -2.48 -9.09
CA GLN A 22 10.11 -3.11 -10.39
C GLN A 22 8.63 -3.44 -10.60
N TYR A 23 7.95 -3.90 -9.55
CA TYR A 23 6.52 -4.19 -9.61
C TYR A 23 5.71 -2.93 -9.94
N PHE A 24 5.95 -1.81 -9.26
CA PHE A 24 5.26 -0.56 -9.54
C PHE A 24 5.61 0.01 -10.92
N TRP A 25 6.88 -0.05 -11.35
CA TRP A 25 7.29 0.38 -12.70
C TRP A 25 6.53 -0.38 -13.80
N ASN A 26 6.33 -1.70 -13.63
CA ASN A 26 5.55 -2.53 -14.55
C ASN A 26 4.05 -2.20 -14.56
N HIS A 27 3.57 -1.41 -13.59
CA HIS A 27 2.19 -0.95 -13.48
C HIS A 27 2.08 0.59 -13.62
N SER A 28 3.01 1.22 -14.36
CA SER A 28 2.99 2.68 -14.57
C SER A 28 2.96 3.49 -13.25
N ASN A 29 3.62 2.98 -12.22
CA ASN A 29 3.67 3.53 -10.87
C ASN A 29 2.33 3.64 -10.14
N LEU A 30 1.29 2.94 -10.60
CA LEU A 30 -0.04 2.97 -10.01
C LEU A 30 -0.65 1.57 -9.98
N ILE A 31 -1.02 1.12 -8.78
CA ILE A 31 -1.68 -0.16 -8.57
C ILE A 31 -2.96 0.09 -7.79
N THR A 32 -4.08 -0.43 -8.27
CA THR A 32 -5.34 -0.38 -7.53
C THR A 32 -5.63 -1.75 -6.94
N SER A 33 -5.89 -1.80 -5.64
CA SER A 33 -6.26 -3.03 -4.93
C SER A 33 -7.65 -3.52 -5.32
N THR A 34 -8.01 -4.74 -4.92
CA THR A 34 -9.35 -5.29 -5.21
C THR A 34 -10.49 -4.53 -4.51
N GLU A 35 -10.18 -3.77 -3.46
CA GLU A 35 -11.14 -2.91 -2.76
C GLU A 35 -11.10 -1.44 -3.23
N GLY A 36 -10.32 -1.13 -4.28
CA GLY A 36 -10.25 0.23 -4.82
C GLY A 36 -9.29 1.15 -4.05
N VAL A 37 -8.36 0.60 -3.26
CA VAL A 37 -7.26 1.39 -2.68
C VAL A 37 -6.23 1.64 -3.78
N GLU A 38 -5.95 2.91 -4.04
CA GLU A 38 -4.93 3.34 -4.98
C GLU A 38 -3.58 3.41 -4.28
N LEU A 39 -2.59 2.74 -4.86
CA LEU A 39 -1.21 2.67 -4.40
C LEU A 39 -0.37 3.32 -5.48
N GLN A 40 0.21 4.48 -5.20
CA GLN A 40 1.00 5.25 -6.14
C GLN A 40 2.45 5.32 -5.68
N MET A 41 3.39 5.04 -6.57
CA MET A 41 4.81 5.22 -6.31
C MET A 41 5.29 6.56 -6.88
N HIS A 42 5.97 7.35 -6.05
CA HIS A 42 6.58 8.62 -6.44
C HIS A 42 8.10 8.48 -6.46
N GLY A 43 8.69 8.51 -7.66
CA GLY A 43 10.09 8.14 -7.86
C GLY A 43 10.33 6.69 -7.42
N ASP A 44 11.41 6.45 -6.67
CA ASP A 44 11.82 5.09 -6.23
C ASP A 44 11.90 4.95 -4.70
N SER A 45 11.23 5.84 -3.95
CA SER A 45 11.41 5.94 -2.49
C SER A 45 10.12 6.06 -1.68
N LEU A 46 9.06 6.60 -2.30
CA LEU A 46 7.80 6.91 -1.64
C LEU A 46 6.66 6.13 -2.28
N ILE A 47 5.86 5.45 -1.47
CA ILE A 47 4.55 4.92 -1.87
C ILE A 47 3.48 5.66 -1.08
N GLU A 48 2.45 6.16 -1.78
CA GLU A 48 1.22 6.64 -1.17
C GLU A 48 0.13 5.57 -1.36
N ALA A 49 -0.53 5.18 -0.27
CA ALA A 49 -1.76 4.39 -0.30
C ALA A 49 -2.92 5.32 0.01
N SER A 50 -3.94 5.36 -0.85
CA SER A 50 -5.09 6.23 -0.64
C SER A 50 -6.39 5.62 -1.12
N VAL A 51 -7.50 6.04 -0.51
CA VAL A 51 -8.84 5.74 -0.99
C VAL A 51 -9.67 7.00 -1.00
N LEU A 52 -10.43 7.18 -2.08
CA LEU A 52 -11.34 8.29 -2.21
C LEU A 52 -12.70 7.97 -1.58
N LEU A 53 -13.09 8.77 -0.59
CA LEU A 53 -14.40 8.71 0.05
C LEU A 53 -15.29 9.78 -0.58
N ARG A 54 -16.27 9.36 -1.38
CA ARG A 54 -17.25 10.26 -2.00
C ARG A 54 -18.66 9.74 -1.78
N ASN A 55 -19.60 10.67 -1.59
CA ASN A 55 -21.01 10.33 -1.65
C ASN A 55 -21.41 10.01 -3.10
N HIS A 56 -22.55 9.33 -3.25
CA HIS A 56 -23.09 8.97 -4.56
C HIS A 56 -23.51 10.22 -5.38
N GLU A 57 -23.92 11.28 -4.71
CA GLU A 57 -24.20 12.57 -5.34
C GLU A 57 -22.92 13.41 -5.46
N PRO A 58 -22.81 14.28 -6.48
CA PRO A 58 -21.68 15.20 -6.63
C PRO A 58 -21.59 16.11 -5.40
N GLY A 59 -20.71 15.74 -4.46
CA GLY A 59 -20.40 16.55 -3.30
C GLY A 59 -19.47 17.70 -3.66
N VAL A 60 -19.64 18.84 -3.00
CA VAL A 60 -18.70 19.97 -3.05
C VAL A 60 -17.39 19.70 -2.31
N VAL A 61 -17.34 18.60 -1.56
CA VAL A 61 -16.17 18.17 -0.78
C VAL A 61 -15.71 16.80 -1.23
N ARG A 62 -14.39 16.67 -1.41
CA ARG A 62 -13.69 15.43 -1.69
C ARG A 62 -12.92 15.00 -0.44
N LEU A 63 -13.23 13.83 0.09
CA LEU A 63 -12.53 13.26 1.24
C LEU A 63 -11.60 12.16 0.76
N GLN A 64 -10.32 12.24 1.10
CA GLN A 64 -9.34 11.21 0.75
C GLN A 64 -8.64 10.73 2.02
N LEU A 65 -8.73 9.43 2.29
CA LEU A 65 -7.92 8.82 3.33
C LEU A 65 -6.61 8.36 2.72
N ARG A 66 -5.47 8.87 3.20
CA ARG A 66 -4.16 8.55 2.63
C ARG A 66 -3.08 8.29 3.67
N ALA A 67 -2.12 7.45 3.33
CA ALA A 67 -0.92 7.17 4.10
C ALA A 67 0.29 7.12 3.17
N ALA A 68 1.37 7.78 3.57
CA ALA A 68 2.59 7.89 2.78
C ALA A 68 3.75 7.15 3.47
N PHE A 69 4.52 6.38 2.70
CA PHE A 69 5.55 5.48 3.21
C PHE A 69 6.89 5.77 2.55
N ASP A 70 7.77 6.42 3.32
CA ASP A 70 9.18 6.62 3.01
C ASP A 70 10.01 6.33 4.27
N PRO A 71 10.99 5.39 4.22
CA PRO A 71 11.39 4.59 3.05
C PRO A 71 10.39 3.46 2.71
N LEU A 72 10.47 2.90 1.51
CA LEU A 72 9.64 1.76 1.03
C LEU A 72 9.55 0.58 2.01
N GLN A 73 10.56 0.37 2.86
CA GLN A 73 10.54 -0.65 3.90
C GLN A 73 9.37 -0.47 4.88
N ARG A 74 8.98 0.78 5.18
CA ARG A 74 7.82 1.07 6.04
C ARG A 74 6.51 0.60 5.42
N PHE A 75 6.39 0.61 4.09
CA PHE A 75 5.23 0.08 3.39
C PHE A 75 5.15 -1.44 3.57
N ILE A 76 6.26 -2.15 3.35
CA ILE A 76 6.36 -3.61 3.56
C ILE A 76 5.93 -3.97 4.99
N GLU A 77 6.44 -3.25 5.98
CA GLU A 77 6.17 -3.50 7.40
C GLU A 77 4.73 -3.16 7.80
N ALA A 78 4.18 -2.06 7.29
CA ALA A 78 2.83 -1.62 7.63
C ALA A 78 1.76 -2.62 7.17
N PHE A 79 1.95 -3.22 6.00
CA PHE A 79 1.02 -4.19 5.42
C PHE A 79 1.48 -5.65 5.56
N GLN A 80 2.62 -5.88 6.22
CA GLN A 80 3.20 -7.21 6.45
C GLN A 80 3.37 -8.03 5.17
N LEU A 81 3.79 -7.37 4.08
CA LEU A 81 3.84 -7.98 2.75
C LEU A 81 4.80 -9.18 2.72
N GLY A 82 4.27 -10.35 2.40
CA GLY A 82 5.00 -11.59 2.16
C GLY A 82 5.21 -11.89 0.68
N SER A 83 4.45 -11.27 -0.23
CA SER A 83 4.57 -11.39 -1.67
C SER A 83 4.16 -10.10 -2.39
N LEU A 84 4.49 -9.95 -3.67
CA LEU A 84 4.04 -8.80 -4.46
C LEU A 84 2.51 -8.80 -4.69
N GLU A 85 1.87 -9.98 -4.73
CA GLU A 85 0.41 -10.06 -4.89
C GLU A 85 -0.34 -9.56 -3.64
N ASP A 86 0.31 -9.54 -2.47
CA ASP A 86 -0.28 -9.00 -1.24
C ASP A 86 -0.60 -7.50 -1.37
N VAL A 87 0.09 -6.78 -2.27
CA VAL A 87 -0.17 -5.37 -2.60
C VAL A 87 -1.61 -5.18 -3.10
N LYS A 88 -2.13 -6.13 -3.90
CA LYS A 88 -3.52 -6.09 -4.39
C LYS A 88 -4.55 -6.44 -3.32
N GLY A 89 -4.11 -7.05 -2.21
CA GLY A 89 -4.93 -7.39 -1.05
C GLY A 89 -5.04 -6.27 -0.01
N ILE A 90 -4.38 -5.12 -0.22
CA ILE A 90 -4.50 -3.98 0.68
C ILE A 90 -5.94 -3.46 0.66
N SER A 91 -6.58 -3.48 1.82
CA SER A 91 -7.99 -3.17 2.00
C SER A 91 -8.21 -1.74 2.51
N ILE A 92 -9.45 -1.27 2.41
CA ILE A 92 -9.87 -0.02 3.05
C ILE A 92 -9.73 -0.13 4.57
N GLU A 93 -10.00 -1.31 5.13
CA GLU A 93 -9.83 -1.58 6.57
C GLU A 93 -8.37 -1.35 7.01
N ASN A 94 -7.38 -1.75 6.21
CA ASN A 94 -5.98 -1.47 6.53
C ASN A 94 -5.72 0.05 6.66
N LEU A 95 -6.24 0.87 5.74
CA LEU A 95 -6.12 2.33 5.80
C LEU A 95 -6.85 2.92 7.01
N MET A 96 -8.04 2.41 7.35
CA MET A 96 -8.79 2.84 8.55
C MET A 96 -8.04 2.51 9.85
N LEU A 97 -7.38 1.35 9.92
CA LEU A 97 -6.53 0.98 11.04
C LEU A 97 -5.30 1.89 11.14
N LEU A 98 -4.68 2.25 10.01
CA LEU A 98 -3.58 3.22 9.99
C LEU A 98 -4.04 4.59 10.47
N TYR A 99 -5.22 5.05 10.05
CA TYR A 99 -5.82 6.30 10.51
C TYR A 99 -6.05 6.31 12.02
N LYS A 100 -6.69 5.25 12.55
CA LYS A 100 -6.91 5.07 13.99
C LYS A 100 -5.61 5.14 14.79
N ASN A 101 -4.50 4.70 14.21
CA ASN A 101 -3.17 4.68 14.83
C ASN A 101 -2.34 5.95 14.53
N GLY A 102 -2.92 6.98 13.92
CA GLY A 102 -2.23 8.24 13.59
C GLY A 102 -1.17 8.11 12.49
N LYS A 103 -1.27 7.08 11.63
CA LYS A 103 -0.35 6.80 10.52
C LYS A 103 -0.93 7.09 9.14
N ALA A 104 -2.18 7.50 9.08
CA ALA A 104 -2.86 7.98 7.88
C ALA A 104 -3.58 9.28 8.23
N GLU A 105 -3.88 10.08 7.22
CA GLU A 105 -4.61 11.34 7.36
C GLU A 105 -5.85 11.36 6.47
N LEU A 106 -6.90 12.02 6.95
CA LEU A 106 -8.09 12.33 6.18
C LEU A 106 -7.92 13.73 5.58
N CYS A 107 -7.66 13.79 4.29
CA CYS A 107 -7.57 15.03 3.54
C CYS A 107 -8.95 15.46 3.05
N VAL A 108 -9.21 16.76 3.15
CA VAL A 108 -10.44 17.40 2.70
C VAL A 108 -10.05 18.37 1.58
N THR A 109 -10.63 18.19 0.39
CA THR A 109 -10.47 19.14 -0.72
C THR A 109 -11.84 19.70 -1.07
N GLU A 110 -11.98 21.02 -0.97
CA GLU A 110 -13.18 21.74 -1.35
C GLU A 110 -13.03 22.22 -2.79
N TYR A 111 -14.06 22.01 -3.61
CA TYR A 111 -14.12 22.61 -4.95
C TYR A 111 -14.91 23.91 -4.86
N LEU A 112 -14.24 25.02 -5.15
CA LEU A 112 -14.84 26.37 -5.29
C LEU A 112 -15.66 26.48 -6.58
#